data_AF-A0A2G8RY94-F1
#
_entry.id   AF-A0A2G8RY94-F1
#
_cell.length_a   1.000
_cell.length_b   1.000
_cell.length_c   1.000
_cell.angle_alpha   90.00
_cell.angle_beta   90.00
_cell.angle_gamma   90.00
#
_symmetry.space_group_name_H-M   'P 1'
#
loop_
_entity.id
_entity.type
_entity.pdbx_description
1 polymer ?
#
loop_
_entity_poly.entity_id
_entity_poly.type
_entity_poly.pdbx_seq_one_letter_code
_entity_poly.pdbx_strand_id
1 'polypeptide(L)'
;MPVTGSSAQHAEDHIGNEIASSSIAAILSWNRKVKADTAKNPKSRKYIRAYIYPLSGDYPRIVCLPVISDFDPGVPIWTNDLRVREWFPFGNHETTITSLPLGDESYDGDGPFFLKNTYIMLTSLNPHESPSNECICRLWGNNVAGNVVVVRHGRGAVPNVTHMSAPELQLVDYLVALNTKHILQDTQANDTDTLVAGL
;
A
#
# COMPACT_ATOMS: atom_id res chain seq x y z
N MET A 1 5.16 34.20 -42.08
CA MET A 1 5.19 34.64 -40.67
C MET A 1 5.18 33.39 -39.80
N PRO A 2 6.24 33.07 -39.06
CA PRO A 2 6.26 31.86 -38.23
C PRO A 2 5.66 32.18 -36.85
N VAL A 3 4.73 31.32 -36.43
CA VAL A 3 4.08 31.40 -35.12
C VAL A 3 5.01 30.78 -34.08
N THR A 4 5.47 31.62 -33.16
CA THR A 4 6.16 31.25 -31.92
C THR A 4 5.15 31.09 -30.79
N GLY A 5 5.34 30.07 -29.96
CA GLY A 5 4.67 29.90 -28.66
C GLY A 5 3.90 28.58 -28.60
N SER A 6 3.96 27.78 -27.54
CA SER A 6 4.38 28.10 -26.18
C SER A 6 4.69 26.81 -25.43
N SER A 7 5.74 26.89 -24.63
CA SER A 7 6.23 25.94 -23.64
C SER A 7 5.14 25.19 -22.88
N ALA A 8 4.98 23.89 -23.19
CA ALA A 8 4.44 22.87 -22.28
C ALA A 8 5.56 21.93 -21.80
N GLN A 9 6.77 22.46 -21.67
CA GLN A 9 7.88 21.85 -20.94
C GLN A 9 7.90 22.46 -19.53
N HIS A 10 6.92 22.08 -18.70
CA HIS A 10 6.93 22.46 -17.29
C HIS A 10 6.74 21.20 -16.43
N ALA A 11 7.84 20.79 -15.81
CA ALA A 11 7.90 19.97 -14.60
C ALA A 11 7.57 18.46 -14.72
N GLU A 12 7.97 17.81 -15.81
CA GLU A 12 8.48 16.44 -15.71
C GLU A 12 9.96 16.49 -15.31
N ASP A 13 10.24 17.12 -14.17
CA ASP A 13 11.53 16.99 -13.51
C ASP A 13 11.69 15.52 -13.13
N HIS A 14 12.48 14.81 -13.94
CA HIS A 14 13.51 13.85 -13.56
C HIS A 14 13.55 13.47 -12.07
N ILE A 15 12.48 12.86 -11.55
CA ILE A 15 12.54 11.89 -10.47
C ILE A 15 13.09 10.63 -11.12
N GLY A 16 14.37 10.69 -11.46
CA GLY A 16 15.14 9.56 -11.93
C GLY A 16 15.10 8.49 -10.85
N ASN A 17 14.22 7.52 -11.04
CA ASN A 17 14.53 6.10 -11.03
C ASN A 17 15.37 5.58 -9.86
N GLU A 18 15.20 6.16 -8.68
CA GLU A 18 15.71 5.57 -7.47
C GLU A 18 14.69 4.51 -7.00
N ILE A 19 14.97 3.28 -7.44
CA ILE A 19 14.65 2.02 -6.72
C ILE A 19 15.16 2.09 -5.25
N ALA A 20 15.81 3.18 -4.84
CA ALA A 20 16.00 3.59 -3.45
C ALA A 20 14.68 3.74 -2.66
N SER A 21 13.50 3.73 -3.29
CA SER A 21 12.22 3.92 -2.57
C SER A 21 11.97 2.91 -1.44
N SER A 22 12.63 1.74 -1.41
CA SER A 22 12.34 0.70 -0.41
C SER A 22 13.40 0.50 0.68
N SER A 23 14.41 1.36 0.79
CA SER A 23 15.37 1.27 1.91
C SER A 23 14.85 1.96 3.18
N ILE A 24 15.34 1.55 4.35
CA ILE A 24 14.99 2.21 5.63
C ILE A 24 15.34 3.71 5.57
N ALA A 25 16.51 4.06 5.05
CA ALA A 25 16.95 5.45 4.93
C ALA A 25 16.02 6.27 4.03
N ALA A 26 15.54 5.68 2.93
CA ALA A 26 14.61 6.32 2.03
C ALA A 26 13.23 6.52 2.64
N ILE A 27 12.68 5.53 3.36
CA ILE A 27 11.41 5.69 4.08
C ILE A 27 11.51 6.81 5.11
N LEU A 28 12.63 6.89 5.85
CA LEU A 28 12.85 7.97 6.81
C LEU A 28 13.01 9.34 6.12
N SER A 29 13.71 9.39 4.99
CA SER A 29 13.85 10.60 4.18
C SER A 29 12.49 11.07 3.63
N TRP A 30 11.71 10.15 3.08
CA TRP A 30 10.35 10.37 2.60
C TRP A 30 9.46 10.91 3.70
N ASN A 31 9.42 10.25 4.85
CA ASN A 31 8.60 10.69 5.98
C ASN A 31 8.97 12.10 6.46
N ARG A 32 10.27 12.45 6.45
CA ARG A 32 10.71 13.82 6.76
C ARG A 32 10.23 14.82 5.72
N LYS A 33 10.35 14.50 4.43
CA LYS A 33 9.88 15.35 3.33
C LYS A 33 8.37 15.59 3.43
N VAL A 34 7.57 14.53 3.55
CA VAL A 34 6.11 14.62 3.66
C VAL A 34 5.70 15.49 4.86
N LYS A 35 6.32 15.28 6.03
CA LYS A 35 6.05 16.09 7.22
C LYS A 35 6.42 17.57 7.02
N ALA A 36 7.58 17.84 6.42
CA ALA A 36 8.03 19.20 6.13
C ALA A 36 7.10 19.90 5.14
N ASP A 37 6.64 19.19 4.11
CA ASP A 37 5.72 19.75 3.10
C ASP A 37 4.32 19.99 3.68
N THR A 38 3.82 19.09 4.54
CA THR A 38 2.57 19.32 5.30
C THR A 38 2.68 20.50 6.26
N ALA A 39 3.83 20.68 6.93
CA ALA A 39 4.03 21.80 7.85
C ALA A 39 3.99 23.18 7.15
N LYS A 40 4.38 23.25 5.87
CA LYS A 40 4.31 24.49 5.07
C LYS A 40 2.88 24.89 4.70
N ASN A 41 1.95 23.95 4.63
CA ASN A 41 0.55 24.23 4.31
C ASN A 41 -0.40 23.46 5.26
N PRO A 42 -0.62 24.00 6.48
CA PRO A 42 -1.40 23.32 7.52
C PRO A 42 -2.88 23.12 7.17
N LYS A 43 -3.41 23.93 6.23
CA LYS A 43 -4.84 23.95 5.90
C LYS A 43 -5.22 22.92 4.84
N SER A 44 -4.30 22.53 3.96
CA SER A 44 -4.66 21.79 2.74
C SER A 44 -4.00 20.42 2.58
N ARG A 45 -2.88 20.14 3.27
CA ARG A 45 -2.13 18.88 3.05
C ARG A 45 -2.05 18.00 4.28
N LYS A 46 -2.96 17.04 4.37
CA LYS A 46 -2.87 15.94 5.35
C LYS A 46 -1.97 14.84 4.81
N TYR A 47 -1.36 14.09 5.72
CA TYR A 47 -0.77 12.79 5.39
C TYR A 47 -1.41 11.75 6.31
N ILE A 48 -1.42 10.49 5.88
CA ILE A 48 -1.84 9.36 6.71
C ILE A 48 -0.63 8.54 7.11
N ARG A 49 -0.68 7.92 8.28
CA ARG A 49 0.33 6.94 8.71
C ARG A 49 -0.17 5.55 8.33
N ALA A 50 0.63 4.81 7.59
CA ALA A 50 0.36 3.46 7.13
C ALA A 50 1.55 2.54 7.47
N TYR A 51 1.37 1.22 7.37
CA TYR A 51 2.50 0.30 7.38
C TYR A 51 2.96 0.00 5.96
N ILE A 52 4.27 -0.10 5.78
CA ILE A 52 4.90 -0.61 4.57
C ILE A 52 5.81 -1.80 4.94
N TYR A 53 5.71 -2.86 4.15
CA TYR A 53 6.67 -3.95 4.07
C TYR A 53 7.57 -3.67 2.88
N PRO A 54 8.74 -3.03 3.12
CA PRO A 54 9.62 -2.64 2.04
C PRO A 54 10.24 -3.86 1.34
N LEU A 55 10.64 -3.67 0.08
CA LEU A 55 11.43 -4.66 -0.66
C LEU A 55 12.69 -5.12 0.08
N SER A 56 13.32 -4.21 0.84
CA SER A 56 14.57 -4.48 1.57
C SER A 56 14.42 -4.22 3.06
N GLY A 57 14.99 -5.10 3.89
CA GLY A 57 14.97 -5.01 5.35
C GLY A 57 14.14 -6.11 6.00
N ASP A 58 14.21 -6.17 7.33
CA ASP A 58 13.71 -7.33 8.09
C ASP A 58 12.33 -7.12 8.74
N TYR A 59 11.80 -5.90 8.67
CA TYR A 59 10.64 -5.52 9.46
C TYR A 59 9.81 -4.42 8.79
N PRO A 60 8.48 -4.42 8.99
CA PRO A 60 7.61 -3.36 8.53
C PRO A 60 7.96 -2.00 9.15
N ARG A 61 7.58 -0.94 8.46
CA ARG A 61 7.87 0.44 8.83
C ARG A 61 6.62 1.29 8.70
N ILE A 62 6.57 2.38 9.45
CA ILE A 62 5.54 3.39 9.25
C ILE A 62 5.96 4.28 8.09
N VAL A 63 5.06 4.46 7.14
CA VAL A 63 5.19 5.40 6.03
C VAL A 63 4.12 6.49 6.13
N CYS A 64 4.50 7.72 5.82
CA CYS A 64 3.60 8.85 5.69
C CYS A 64 3.14 8.96 4.24
N LEU A 65 1.86 8.72 3.97
CA LEU A 65 1.25 8.82 2.65
C LEU A 65 0.58 10.19 2.51
N PRO A 66 1.05 11.07 1.62
CA PRO A 66 0.37 12.33 1.34
C PRO A 66 -1.05 12.10 0.81
N VAL A 67 -1.98 12.95 1.20
CA VAL A 67 -3.31 13.03 0.58
C VAL A 67 -3.22 14.03 -0.58
N ILE A 68 -3.65 13.63 -1.77
CA ILE A 68 -3.51 14.40 -3.02
C ILE A 68 -4.52 15.55 -3.06
N SER A 69 -5.75 15.29 -2.63
CA SER A 69 -6.85 16.23 -2.77
C SER A 69 -6.90 17.24 -1.61
N ASP A 70 -7.13 18.52 -1.95
CA ASP A 70 -7.41 19.57 -0.97
C ASP A 70 -8.82 19.33 -0.40
N PHE A 71 -8.90 18.63 0.73
CA PHE A 71 -10.17 18.30 1.36
C PHE A 71 -10.59 19.31 2.42
N ASP A 72 -11.86 19.70 2.35
CA ASP A 72 -12.51 20.39 3.46
C ASP A 72 -12.44 19.54 4.75
N PRO A 73 -12.29 20.18 5.91
CA PRO A 73 -12.38 19.47 7.19
C PRO A 73 -13.69 18.67 7.28
N GLY A 74 -13.59 17.37 7.52
CA GLY A 74 -14.74 16.48 7.67
C GLY A 74 -15.09 15.66 6.43
N VAL A 75 -14.47 15.94 5.26
CA VAL A 75 -14.61 15.08 4.09
C VAL A 75 -13.82 13.77 4.31
N PRO A 76 -14.43 12.60 4.09
CA PRO A 76 -13.75 11.31 4.14
C PRO A 76 -12.59 11.25 3.16
N ILE A 77 -11.49 10.63 3.58
CA ILE A 77 -10.31 10.38 2.74
C ILE A 77 -10.42 8.95 2.21
N TRP A 78 -10.29 8.76 0.91
CA TRP A 78 -10.37 7.45 0.25
C TRP A 78 -8.97 6.94 -0.05
N THR A 79 -8.82 5.65 -0.34
CA THR A 79 -7.52 5.06 -0.69
C THR A 79 -6.94 5.71 -1.95
N ASN A 80 -7.79 6.00 -2.94
CA ASN A 80 -7.42 6.66 -4.20
C ASN A 80 -6.92 8.10 -4.01
N ASP A 81 -7.21 8.72 -2.87
CA ASP A 81 -6.69 10.05 -2.54
C ASP A 81 -5.25 9.99 -2.00
N LEU A 82 -4.72 8.80 -1.73
CA LEU A 82 -3.38 8.62 -1.20
C LEU A 82 -2.35 8.59 -2.33
N ARG A 83 -1.29 9.38 -2.17
CA ARG A 83 -0.14 9.35 -3.06
C ARG A 83 0.71 8.11 -2.77
N VAL A 84 0.46 7.05 -3.53
CA VAL A 84 1.14 5.74 -3.39
C VAL A 84 2.06 5.38 -4.55
N ARG A 85 2.04 6.15 -5.64
CA ARG A 85 2.79 5.86 -6.89
C ARG A 85 4.30 5.67 -6.67
N GLU A 86 4.89 6.34 -5.68
CA GLU A 86 6.32 6.18 -5.34
C GLU A 86 6.67 4.78 -4.83
N TRP A 87 5.69 4.07 -4.28
CA TRP A 87 5.84 2.70 -3.78
C TRP A 87 5.44 1.66 -4.82
N PHE A 88 4.66 2.09 -5.83
CA PHE A 88 4.03 1.26 -6.86
C PHE A 88 4.13 1.96 -8.24
N PRO A 89 5.33 2.00 -8.86
CA PRO A 89 5.54 2.76 -10.10
C PRO A 89 4.71 2.24 -11.27
N PHE A 90 4.36 0.96 -11.26
CA PHE A 90 3.53 0.28 -12.27
C PHE A 90 2.06 0.15 -11.86
N GLY A 91 1.63 0.91 -10.85
CA GLY A 91 0.29 0.81 -10.28
C GLY A 91 0.19 -0.25 -9.17
N ASN A 92 -0.95 -0.24 -8.48
CA ASN A 92 -1.22 -1.12 -7.35
C ASN A 92 -2.54 -1.90 -7.52
N HIS A 93 -2.59 -3.08 -6.92
CA HIS A 93 -3.81 -3.83 -6.67
C HIS A 93 -4.27 -3.55 -5.23
N GLU A 94 -5.59 -3.48 -5.00
CA GLU A 94 -6.16 -3.27 -3.67
C GLU A 94 -6.90 -4.52 -3.18
N THR A 95 -6.46 -5.06 -2.04
CA THR A 95 -7.16 -6.16 -1.37
C THR A 95 -7.83 -5.64 -0.11
N THR A 96 -9.15 -5.71 -0.06
CA THR A 96 -9.93 -5.29 1.11
C THR A 96 -10.06 -6.42 2.11
N ILE A 97 -9.74 -6.14 3.37
CA ILE A 97 -9.73 -7.10 4.47
C ILE A 97 -10.72 -6.62 5.54
N THR A 98 -11.87 -7.29 5.63
CA THR A 98 -12.96 -6.97 6.58
C THR A 98 -13.14 -8.02 7.66
N SER A 99 -12.61 -9.23 7.47
CA SER A 99 -12.75 -10.34 8.41
C SER A 99 -11.50 -11.20 8.45
N LEU A 100 -11.40 -12.01 9.50
CA LEU A 100 -10.39 -13.05 9.64
C LEU A 100 -11.06 -14.42 9.42
N PRO A 101 -10.45 -15.30 8.58
CA PRO A 101 -10.75 -16.71 8.59
C PRO A 101 -10.12 -17.32 9.84
N LEU A 102 -10.81 -17.20 10.97
CA LEU A 102 -10.62 -18.16 12.05
C LEU A 102 -11.20 -19.46 11.48
N GLY A 103 -10.36 -20.50 11.33
CA GLY A 103 -10.75 -21.72 10.60
C GLY A 103 -12.04 -22.36 11.12
N ASP A 104 -12.56 -23.36 10.39
CA ASP A 104 -13.80 -24.10 10.71
C ASP A 104 -13.85 -24.71 12.13
N GLU A 105 -12.76 -24.63 12.89
CA GLU A 105 -12.65 -25.03 14.30
C GLU A 105 -12.89 -23.88 15.29
N SER A 106 -13.68 -22.85 14.93
CA SER A 106 -14.28 -22.03 15.97
C SER A 106 -15.21 -22.94 16.79
N TYR A 107 -14.77 -23.25 18.01
CA TYR A 107 -15.39 -24.24 18.90
C TYR A 107 -16.89 -23.99 19.19
N ASP A 108 -17.38 -22.80 18.82
CA ASP A 108 -18.75 -22.34 19.08
C ASP A 108 -19.62 -22.24 17.81
N GLY A 109 -19.13 -22.62 16.62
CA GLY A 109 -19.90 -22.47 15.36
C GLY A 109 -20.16 -21.02 14.95
N ASP A 110 -19.48 -20.07 15.61
CA ASP A 110 -19.55 -18.66 15.28
C ASP A 110 -18.70 -18.41 14.03
N GLY A 111 -19.32 -17.78 13.02
CA GLY A 111 -18.76 -17.55 11.69
C GLY A 111 -17.53 -16.62 11.67
N PRO A 112 -17.22 -15.99 10.52
CA PRO A 112 -15.99 -15.22 10.37
C PRO A 112 -15.90 -14.08 11.39
N PHE A 113 -14.71 -13.92 11.99
CA PHE A 113 -14.47 -12.82 12.92
C PHE A 113 -14.33 -11.51 12.15
N PHE A 114 -15.34 -10.63 12.25
CA PHE A 114 -15.32 -9.33 11.59
C PHE A 114 -14.41 -8.35 12.31
N LEU A 115 -13.53 -7.70 11.56
CA LEU A 115 -12.67 -6.67 12.07
C LEU A 115 -13.48 -5.41 12.38
N LYS A 116 -13.15 -4.75 13.50
CA LYS A 116 -13.78 -3.46 13.86
C LYS A 116 -13.49 -2.36 12.83
N ASN A 117 -12.33 -2.44 12.18
CA ASN A 117 -11.87 -1.54 11.14
C ASN A 117 -11.59 -2.36 9.88
N THR A 118 -11.91 -1.82 8.71
CA THR A 118 -11.50 -2.39 7.42
C THR A 118 -10.04 -2.04 7.17
N TYR A 119 -9.26 -2.99 6.65
CA TYR A 119 -7.90 -2.74 6.18
C TYR A 119 -7.85 -2.92 4.67
N ILE A 120 -7.01 -2.13 4.01
CA ILE A 120 -6.73 -2.30 2.59
C ILE A 120 -5.23 -2.55 2.44
N MET A 121 -4.91 -3.66 1.80
CA MET A 121 -3.57 -4.05 1.45
C MET A 121 -3.33 -3.69 -0.02
N LEU A 122 -2.34 -2.85 -0.25
CA LEU A 122 -1.87 -2.44 -1.57
C LEU A 122 -0.66 -3.28 -1.93
N THR A 123 -0.72 -3.93 -3.09
CA THR A 123 0.37 -4.73 -3.66
C THR A 123 0.68 -4.25 -5.07
N SER A 124 1.80 -4.70 -5.65
CA SER A 124 2.12 -4.33 -7.03
C SER A 124 1.06 -4.86 -8.01
N LEU A 125 0.66 -4.03 -8.98
CA LEU A 125 -0.24 -4.43 -10.06
C LEU A 125 0.45 -5.37 -11.06
N ASN A 126 1.75 -5.18 -11.28
CA ASN A 126 2.57 -6.01 -12.19
C ASN A 126 3.65 -6.76 -11.38
N PRO A 127 3.33 -7.95 -10.82
CA PRO A 127 4.28 -8.73 -10.03
C PRO A 127 5.57 -9.07 -10.80
N HIS A 128 5.47 -9.40 -12.09
CA HIS A 128 6.63 -9.78 -12.91
C HIS A 128 7.63 -8.64 -13.16
N GLU A 129 7.17 -7.38 -13.08
CA GLU A 129 8.02 -6.19 -13.23
C GLU A 129 8.57 -5.70 -11.88
N SER A 130 8.19 -6.35 -10.78
CA SER A 130 8.52 -5.94 -9.42
C SER A 130 9.49 -6.92 -8.78
N PRO A 131 10.52 -6.44 -8.07
CA PRO A 131 11.44 -7.32 -7.35
C PRO A 131 10.74 -8.04 -6.19
N SER A 132 11.30 -9.16 -5.74
CA SER A 132 10.80 -9.90 -4.58
C SER A 132 10.91 -9.06 -3.29
N ASN A 133 9.92 -9.19 -2.42
CA ASN A 133 9.84 -8.53 -1.13
C ASN A 133 10.57 -9.35 -0.06
N GLU A 134 11.83 -8.98 0.21
CA GLU A 134 12.65 -9.70 1.19
C GLU A 134 12.09 -9.62 2.60
N CYS A 135 11.41 -8.53 2.96
CA CYS A 135 10.81 -8.35 4.28
C CYS A 135 9.74 -9.41 4.56
N ILE A 136 8.81 -9.59 3.63
CA ILE A 136 7.73 -10.60 3.71
C ILE A 136 8.32 -12.02 3.66
N CYS A 137 9.31 -12.25 2.80
CA CYS A 137 9.98 -13.53 2.67
C CYS A 137 10.69 -13.93 3.97
N ARG A 138 11.40 -13.01 4.64
CA ARG A 138 12.09 -13.29 5.91
C ARG A 138 11.12 -13.50 7.06
N LEU A 139 10.02 -12.74 7.12
CA LEU A 139 9.05 -12.84 8.20
C LEU A 139 8.21 -14.11 8.13
N TRP A 140 7.82 -14.55 6.92
CA TRP A 140 6.81 -15.60 6.76
C TRP A 140 7.12 -16.65 5.68
N GLY A 141 8.22 -16.53 4.94
CA GLY A 141 8.58 -17.44 3.85
C GLY A 141 7.73 -17.27 2.58
N ASN A 142 6.90 -16.22 2.51
CA ASN A 142 6.05 -15.94 1.35
C ASN A 142 6.81 -15.08 0.32
N ASN A 143 6.73 -15.43 -0.96
CA ASN A 143 7.34 -14.66 -2.04
C ASN A 143 6.34 -13.68 -2.67
N VAL A 144 6.33 -12.43 -2.20
CA VAL A 144 5.47 -11.38 -2.77
C VAL A 144 6.33 -10.44 -3.59
N ALA A 145 5.85 -10.02 -4.76
CA ALA A 145 6.55 -9.04 -5.58
C ALA A 145 6.14 -7.59 -5.23
N GLY A 146 7.11 -6.68 -5.18
CA GLY A 146 6.86 -5.27 -4.89
C GLY A 146 6.77 -4.95 -3.40
N ASN A 147 6.63 -3.66 -3.08
CA ASN A 147 6.29 -3.25 -1.71
C ASN A 147 4.88 -3.74 -1.36
N VAL A 148 4.59 -3.89 -0.07
CA VAL A 148 3.22 -4.05 0.41
C VAL A 148 2.91 -2.91 1.35
N VAL A 149 1.83 -2.18 1.10
CA VAL A 149 1.40 -1.07 1.95
C VAL A 149 0.04 -1.41 2.53
N VAL A 150 -0.12 -1.27 3.85
CA VAL A 150 -1.40 -1.51 4.53
C VAL A 150 -1.91 -0.20 5.08
N VAL A 151 -3.15 0.13 4.72
CA VAL A 151 -3.88 1.29 5.21
C VAL A 151 -5.11 0.84 6.00
N ARG A 152 -5.51 1.63 6.99
CA ARG A 152 -6.69 1.34 7.83
C ARG A 152 -7.81 2.32 7.51
N HIS A 153 -9.00 1.81 7.27
CA HIS A 153 -10.22 2.59 7.20
C HIS A 153 -10.88 2.63 8.58
N GLY A 154 -11.43 3.78 8.93
CA GLY A 154 -12.18 3.98 10.17
C GLY A 154 -13.46 3.17 10.19
N ARG A 155 -14.02 3.00 11.39
CA ARG A 155 -15.30 2.31 11.60
C ARG A 155 -16.46 3.13 11.03
N GLY A 156 -17.32 2.50 10.22
CA GLY A 156 -18.57 3.10 9.75
C GLY A 156 -18.95 2.65 8.34
N ALA A 157 -20.07 3.20 7.83
CA ALA A 157 -20.55 2.94 6.48
C ALA A 157 -19.73 3.67 5.39
N VAL A 158 -18.98 4.70 5.77
CA VAL A 158 -18.22 5.52 4.82
C VAL A 158 -16.72 5.18 4.95
N PRO A 159 -16.09 4.63 3.90
CA PRO A 159 -14.66 4.35 3.91
C PRO A 159 -13.89 5.65 4.11
N ASN A 160 -13.18 5.73 5.24
CA ASN A 160 -12.36 6.89 5.59
C ASN A 160 -11.01 6.40 6.08
N VAL A 161 -9.94 6.65 5.33
CA VAL A 161 -8.58 6.27 5.71
C VAL A 161 -8.18 7.01 6.98
N THR A 162 -7.65 6.29 7.96
CA THR A 162 -7.23 6.80 9.26
C THR A 162 -5.78 6.46 9.57
N HIS A 163 -5.16 7.24 10.47
CA HIS A 163 -3.80 6.97 10.92
C HIS A 163 -3.68 5.64 11.64
N MET A 164 -2.72 4.84 11.23
CA MET A 164 -2.30 3.67 11.97
C MET A 164 -1.31 4.03 13.08
N SER A 165 -1.44 3.32 14.20
CA SER A 165 -0.64 3.46 15.41
C SER A 165 0.29 2.26 15.60
N ALA A 166 1.35 2.45 16.38
CA ALA A 166 2.36 1.40 16.65
C ALA A 166 1.75 0.09 17.21
N PRO A 167 0.79 0.12 18.15
CA PRO A 167 0.19 -1.10 18.71
C PRO A 167 -0.57 -1.97 17.70
N GLU A 168 -0.99 -1.41 16.56
CA GLU A 168 -1.72 -2.15 15.53
C GLU A 168 -0.83 -3.04 14.68
N LEU A 169 0.50 -2.94 14.86
CA LEU A 169 1.46 -3.67 14.05
C LEU A 169 1.21 -5.18 14.09
N GLN A 170 1.01 -5.76 15.27
CA GLN A 170 0.81 -7.21 15.41
C GLN A 170 -0.41 -7.72 14.64
N LEU A 171 -1.51 -6.96 14.67
CA LEU A 171 -2.69 -7.30 13.88
C LEU A 171 -2.38 -7.19 12.39
N VAL A 172 -1.74 -6.11 11.96
CA VAL A 172 -1.40 -5.92 10.53
C VAL A 172 -0.42 -6.97 10.03
N ASP A 173 0.56 -7.38 10.83
CA ASP A 173 1.46 -8.50 10.55
C ASP A 173 0.66 -9.76 10.28
N TYR A 174 -0.30 -10.08 11.16
CA TYR A 174 -1.18 -11.23 10.97
C TYR A 174 -2.02 -11.13 9.69
N LEU A 175 -2.59 -9.96 9.39
CA LEU A 175 -3.37 -9.74 8.16
C LEU A 175 -2.53 -9.95 6.90
N VAL A 176 -1.30 -9.44 6.87
CA VAL A 176 -0.42 -9.59 5.70
C VAL A 176 0.06 -11.03 5.58
N ALA A 177 0.46 -11.68 6.67
CA ALA A 177 0.87 -13.08 6.66
C ALA A 177 -0.21 -14.00 6.06
N LEU A 178 -1.46 -13.75 6.40
CA LEU A 178 -2.61 -14.49 5.88
C LEU A 178 -2.87 -14.20 4.40
N ASN A 179 -2.98 -12.93 4.01
CA ASN A 179 -3.41 -12.55 2.67
C ASN A 179 -2.32 -12.80 1.60
N THR A 180 -1.04 -12.74 1.99
CA THR A 180 0.06 -13.00 1.05
C THR A 180 0.19 -14.47 0.65
N LYS A 181 -0.34 -15.40 1.45
CA LYS A 181 -0.45 -16.82 1.06
C LYS A 181 -1.46 -17.02 -0.07
N HIS A 182 -2.57 -16.29 -0.05
CA HIS A 182 -3.61 -16.40 -1.08
C HIS A 182 -3.16 -15.82 -2.42
N ILE A 183 -2.45 -14.69 -2.41
CA ILE A 183 -1.89 -14.07 -3.64
C ILE A 183 -1.01 -15.05 -4.42
N LEU A 184 -0.24 -15.89 -3.71
CA LEU A 184 0.61 -16.91 -4.33
C LEU A 184 -0.21 -18.00 -5.03
N GLN A 185 -1.35 -18.39 -4.46
CA GLN A 185 -2.23 -19.42 -5.02
C GLN A 185 -2.90 -18.90 -6.31
N ASP A 186 -3.37 -17.66 -6.30
CA ASP A 186 -4.03 -17.06 -7.46
C ASP A 186 -3.07 -16.83 -8.64
N THR A 187 -1.81 -16.47 -8.35
CA THR A 187 -0.78 -16.29 -9.40
C THR A 187 -0.46 -17.62 -10.08
N GLN A 188 -0.32 -18.70 -9.32
CA GLN A 188 -0.05 -20.02 -9.90
C GLN A 188 -1.18 -20.55 -10.78
N ALA A 189 -2.44 -20.27 -10.42
CA ALA A 189 -3.59 -20.69 -11.21
C ALA A 189 -3.62 -20.02 -12.60
N ASN A 190 -3.34 -18.72 -12.66
CA ASN A 190 -3.38 -17.95 -13.93
C ASN A 190 -2.26 -18.33 -14.92
N ASP A 191 -1.09 -18.72 -14.41
CA ASP A 191 0.03 -19.17 -15.27
C ASP A 191 -0.29 -20.51 -15.96
N THR A 192 -1.01 -21.40 -15.29
CA THR A 192 -1.46 -22.68 -15.89
C THR A 192 -2.47 -22.48 -17.02
N ASP A 193 -3.41 -21.56 -16.88
CA ASP A 193 -4.46 -21.33 -17.90
C ASP A 193 -3.90 -20.67 -19.16
N THR A 194 -2.90 -19.79 -19.01
CA THR A 194 -2.23 -19.13 -20.14
C THR A 194 -1.42 -20.12 -20.98
N LEU A 195 -0.83 -21.15 -20.36
CA LEU A 195 -0.10 -22.20 -21.07
C LEU A 195 -1.01 -23.16 -21.84
N VAL A 196 -2.25 -23.38 -21.37
CA VAL A 196 -3.20 -24.29 -22.02
C VAL A 196 -3.90 -23.62 -23.21
N ALA A 197 -4.13 -22.30 -23.18
CA ALA A 197 -4.75 -21.58 -24.29
C ALA A 197 -3.84 -21.37 -25.52
N GLY A 198 -2.55 -21.69 -25.40
CA GLY A 198 -1.54 -21.55 -26.46
C GLY A 198 -1.19 -22.84 -27.20
N LEU A 199 -1.86 -23.97 -26.90
CA LEU A 199 -1.70 -25.28 -27.54
C LEU A 199 -2.95 -25.63 -28.37
#